data_AF-A0A7K3YJ92-F1
#
_entry.id   AF-A0A7K3YJ92-F1
#
_cell.length_a   1.000
_cell.length_b   1.000
_cell.length_c   1.000
_cell.angle_alpha   90.00
_cell.angle_beta   90.00
_cell.angle_gamma   90.00
#
_symmetry.space_group_name_H-M   'P 1'
#
loop_
_entity.id
_entity.type
_entity.pdbx_description
1 polymer ?
#
loop_
_entity_poly.entity_id
_entity_poly.type
_entity_poly.pdbx_seq_one_letter_code
_entity_poly.pdbx_strand_id
1 'polypeptide(L)'
;MSFLTGLLALVLVIVLAFILYKVVKSVRDLILNAVVGVILLWLINLLGLMHLVGRSDIPINILTVLICAIGGVFGVILTVVFHLLGIPLAF
;
A
#
# COMPACT_ATOMS: atom_id res chain seq x y z
N MET A 1 25.39 -21.73 10.27
CA MET A 1 24.62 -20.81 9.40
C MET A 1 25.11 -21.00 7.98
N SER A 2 24.38 -21.78 7.18
CA SER A 2 24.82 -22.37 5.91
C SER A 2 24.85 -21.34 4.78
N PHE A 3 25.81 -21.48 3.86
CA PHE A 3 25.96 -20.65 2.66
C PHE A 3 24.67 -20.51 1.83
N LEU A 4 23.80 -21.53 1.85
CA LEU A 4 22.48 -21.49 1.20
C LEU A 4 21.58 -20.38 1.75
N THR A 5 21.59 -20.15 3.07
CA THR A 5 20.78 -19.09 3.70
C THR A 5 21.27 -17.71 3.27
N GLY A 6 22.59 -17.53 3.15
CA GLY A 6 23.20 -16.29 2.65
C GLY A 6 22.83 -16.01 1.19
N LEU A 7 22.87 -17.03 0.33
CA LEU A 7 22.47 -16.90 -1.07
C LEU A 7 20.98 -16.58 -1.21
N LEU A 8 20.12 -17.25 -0.43
CA LEU A 8 18.67 -17.03 -0.46
C LEU A 8 18.31 -15.61 -0.01
N ALA A 9 18.95 -15.10 1.04
CA ALA A 9 18.76 -13.74 1.52
C ALA A 9 19.22 -12.71 0.47
N LEU A 10 20.35 -12.96 -0.21
CA LEU A 10 20.85 -12.07 -1.27
C LEU A 10 19.89 -12.01 -2.46
N VAL A 11 19.37 -13.16 -2.91
CA VAL A 11 18.37 -13.21 -3.98
C VAL A 11 17.10 -12.46 -3.57
N LEU A 12 16.63 -12.64 -2.34
CA LEU A 12 15.45 -11.92 -1.82
C LEU A 12 15.65 -10.41 -1.86
N VAL A 13 16.80 -9.91 -1.39
CA VAL A 13 17.12 -8.48 -1.38
C VAL A 13 17.21 -7.92 -2.80
N ILE A 14 17.82 -8.65 -3.74
CA ILE A 14 17.91 -8.24 -5.15
C ILE A 14 16.51 -8.17 -5.78
N VAL A 15 15.65 -9.15 -5.51
CA VAL A 15 14.25 -9.14 -5.97
C VAL A 15 13.51 -7.95 -5.40
N LEU A 16 13.65 -7.68 -4.10
CA LEU A 16 13.01 -6.53 -3.45
C LEU A 16 13.50 -5.20 -4.04
N ALA A 17 14.81 -5.06 -4.24
CA ALA A 17 15.43 -3.89 -4.86
C ALA A 17 15.00 -3.71 -6.32
N PHE A 18 14.86 -4.79 -7.08
CA PHE A 18 14.38 -4.76 -8.46
C PHE A 18 12.92 -4.32 -8.55
N ILE A 19 12.06 -4.82 -7.65
CA ILE A 19 10.66 -4.39 -7.54
C ILE A 19 10.61 -2.90 -7.21
N LEU A 20 11.37 -2.45 -6.21
CA LEU A 20 11.47 -1.04 -5.84
C LEU A 20 11.96 -0.17 -7.00
N TYR A 21 13.00 -0.59 -7.71
CA TYR A 21 13.53 0.13 -8.88
C TYR A 21 12.48 0.24 -10.00
N LYS A 22 11.75 -0.83 -10.27
CA LYS A 22 10.71 -0.83 -11.31
C LYS A 22 9.53 0.08 -10.94
N VAL A 23 9.18 0.14 -9.66
CA VAL A 23 8.14 1.06 -9.14
C VAL A 23 8.60 2.52 -9.22
N VAL A 24 9.86 2.83 -8.91
CA VAL A 24 10.39 4.21 -8.94
C VAL A 24 10.63 4.72 -10.37
N LYS A 25 10.99 3.84 -11.31
CA LYS A 25 11.32 4.24 -12.70
C LYS A 25 10.15 4.89 -13.46
N SER A 26 8.91 4.68 -13.00
CA SER A 26 7.73 5.30 -13.59
C SER A 26 7.06 6.27 -12.62
N VAL A 27 7.72 7.40 -12.37
CA VAL A 27 7.20 8.50 -11.51
C VAL A 27 5.80 8.95 -11.96
N ARG A 28 5.51 8.90 -13.28
CA ARG A 28 4.18 9.20 -13.82
C ARG A 28 3.12 8.20 -13.35
N ASP A 29 3.44 6.91 -13.37
CA ASP A 29 2.51 5.88 -12.92
C ASP A 29 2.34 5.94 -11.40
N LEU A 30 3.37 6.32 -10.65
CA LEU A 30 3.30 6.53 -9.21
C LEU A 30 2.27 7.63 -8.86
N ILE A 31 2.30 8.74 -9.59
CA ILE A 31 1.35 9.85 -9.40
C ILE A 31 -0.07 9.42 -9.75
N LEU A 32 -0.26 8.74 -10.90
CA LEU A 32 -1.58 8.25 -11.31
C LEU A 32 -2.13 7.24 -10.30
N ASN A 33 -1.31 6.30 -9.83
CA ASN A 33 -1.68 5.33 -8.81
C ASN A 33 -2.04 6.00 -7.47
N ALA A 34 -1.30 7.04 -7.07
CA ALA A 34 -1.62 7.83 -5.89
C ALA A 34 -2.99 8.51 -6.02
N VAL A 35 -3.24 9.19 -7.15
CA VAL A 35 -4.50 9.89 -7.40
C VAL A 35 -5.66 8.90 -7.44
N VAL A 36 -5.54 7.81 -8.21
CA VAL A 36 -6.57 6.77 -8.29
C VAL A 36 -6.82 6.15 -6.91
N GLY A 37 -5.77 5.82 -6.16
CA GLY A 37 -5.92 5.22 -4.84
C GLY A 37 -6.58 6.15 -3.82
N VAL A 38 -6.25 7.44 -3.83
CA VAL A 38 -6.91 8.44 -2.99
C VAL A 38 -8.38 8.60 -3.36
N ILE A 39 -8.71 8.64 -4.65
CA ILE A 39 -10.10 8.70 -5.12
C ILE A 39 -10.87 7.46 -4.66
N LEU A 40 -10.28 6.28 -4.75
CA LEU A 40 -10.90 5.04 -4.27
C LEU A 40 -11.12 5.06 -2.75
N LEU A 41 -10.11 5.46 -1.96
CA LEU A 41 -10.26 5.58 -0.50
C LEU A 41 -11.35 6.57 -0.13
N TRP A 42 -11.40 7.71 -0.83
CA TRP A 42 -12.46 8.69 -0.65
C TRP A 42 -13.83 8.10 -0.98
N LEU A 43 -13.94 7.33 -2.07
CA LEU A 43 -15.19 6.67 -2.45
C LEU A 43 -15.62 5.60 -1.44
N ILE A 44 -14.68 4.82 -0.89
CA ILE A 44 -14.91 3.82 0.16
C ILE A 44 -15.48 4.48 1.42
N ASN A 45 -14.90 5.62 1.84
CA ASN A 45 -15.39 6.40 2.96
C ASN A 45 -16.76 7.04 2.65
N LEU A 46 -16.94 7.60 1.44
CA LEU A 46 -18.21 8.23 1.02
C LEU A 46 -19.37 7.22 0.97
N LEU A 47 -19.11 6.01 0.49
CA LEU A 47 -20.07 4.91 0.45
C LEU A 47 -20.30 4.28 1.84
N GLY A 48 -19.54 4.69 2.85
CA GLY A 48 -19.63 4.13 4.21
C GLY A 48 -19.32 2.64 4.26
N LEU A 49 -18.49 2.11 3.34
CA LEU A 49 -18.20 0.68 3.29
C LEU A 49 -17.53 0.18 4.58
N MET A 50 -16.75 1.03 5.24
CA MET A 50 -16.19 0.72 6.56
C MET A 50 -17.24 0.72 7.68
N HIS A 51 -18.24 1.59 7.58
CA HIS A 51 -19.36 1.64 8.52
C HIS A 51 -20.19 0.35 8.47
N LEU A 52 -20.34 -0.27 7.29
CA LEU A 52 -20.99 -1.58 7.14
C LEU A 52 -20.27 -2.70 7.90
N VAL A 53 -18.98 -2.54 8.17
CA VAL A 53 -18.13 -3.49 8.91
C VAL A 53 -17.95 -3.07 10.38
N GLY A 54 -18.62 -2.00 10.82
CA GLY A 54 -18.53 -1.48 12.19
C GLY A 54 -17.19 -0.83 12.54
N ARG A 55 -16.43 -0.39 11.53
CA ARG A 55 -15.17 0.34 11.71
C ARG A 55 -15.32 1.81 11.30
N SER A 56 -14.50 2.66 11.91
CA SER A 56 -14.40 4.07 11.53
C SER A 56 -13.76 4.21 10.14
N ASP A 57 -13.99 5.36 9.50
CA ASP A 57 -13.44 5.66 8.19
C ASP A 57 -11.91 5.55 8.12
N ILE A 58 -11.38 5.27 6.93
CA ILE A 58 -9.95 5.18 6.69
C ILE A 58 -9.37 6.60 6.67
N PRO A 59 -8.40 6.92 7.53
CA PRO A 59 -7.75 8.22 7.48
C PRO A 59 -6.97 8.39 6.17
N ILE A 60 -7.31 9.42 5.41
CA ILE A 60 -6.55 9.85 4.24
C ILE A 60 -5.41 10.74 4.74
N ASN A 61 -4.23 10.15 4.88
CA ASN A 61 -3.02 10.83 5.35
C ASN A 61 -1.85 10.49 4.41
N ILE A 62 -0.72 11.15 4.57
CA ILE A 62 0.49 10.95 3.75
C ILE A 62 0.90 9.47 3.67
N LEU A 63 0.72 8.70 4.74
CA LEU A 63 1.03 7.27 4.74
C LEU A 63 0.10 6.46 3.83
N THR A 64 -1.22 6.66 3.93
CA THR A 64 -2.18 5.94 3.09
C THR A 64 -2.08 6.36 1.63
N VAL A 65 -1.77 7.64 1.36
CA VAL A 65 -1.43 8.15 0.03
C VAL A 65 -0.17 7.47 -0.51
N LEU A 66 0.88 7.30 0.31
CA LEU A 66 2.13 6.67 -0.11
C LEU A 66 1.95 5.17 -0.40
N ILE A 67 1.20 4.46 0.44
CA ILE A 67 0.86 3.04 0.20
C ILE A 67 0.08 2.90 -1.11
N CYS A 68 -0.87 3.80 -1.39
CA CYS A 68 -1.59 3.85 -2.65
C CYS A 68 -0.71 4.27 -3.83
N ALA A 69 0.25 5.17 -3.63
CA ALA A 69 1.18 5.59 -4.69
C ALA A 69 2.06 4.43 -5.16
N ILE A 70 2.59 3.65 -4.20
CA ILE A 70 3.46 2.51 -4.45
C ILE A 70 2.67 1.31 -4.99
N GLY A 71 1.50 1.01 -4.39
CA GLY A 71 0.71 -0.18 -4.70
C GLY A 71 -0.46 0.03 -5.67
N GLY A 72 -0.81 1.28 -6.00
CA GLY A 72 -2.03 1.61 -6.75
C GLY A 72 -3.30 1.08 -6.08
N VAL A 73 -4.16 0.47 -6.88
CA VAL A 73 -5.38 -0.22 -6.42
C VAL A 73 -5.07 -1.32 -5.40
N PHE A 74 -3.94 -2.03 -5.56
CA PHE A 74 -3.52 -3.03 -4.57
C PHE A 74 -3.17 -2.38 -3.22
N GLY A 75 -2.60 -1.17 -3.25
CA GLY A 75 -2.36 -0.36 -2.07
C GLY A 75 -3.65 -0.03 -1.30
N VAL A 76 -4.74 0.31 -2.02
CA VAL A 76 -6.05 0.55 -1.40
C VAL A 76 -6.55 -0.70 -0.68
N ILE A 77 -6.51 -1.86 -1.33
CA ILE A 77 -6.94 -3.13 -0.72
C ILE A 77 -6.11 -3.40 0.54
N LEU A 78 -4.80 -3.19 0.47
CA LEU A 78 -3.89 -3.39 1.59
C LEU A 78 -4.19 -2.45 2.76
N THR A 79 -4.49 -1.17 2.50
CA THR A 79 -4.92 -0.22 3.54
C THR A 79 -6.24 -0.62 4.17
N VAL A 80 -7.21 -1.09 3.39
CA VAL A 80 -8.48 -1.61 3.92
C VAL A 80 -8.21 -2.80 4.84
N VAL A 81 -7.40 -3.77 4.41
CA VAL A 81 -7.05 -4.95 5.22
C VAL A 81 -6.34 -4.54 6.51
N PHE A 82 -5.35 -3.66 6.46
CA PHE A 82 -4.67 -3.20 7.67
C PHE A 82 -5.60 -2.48 8.64
N HIS A 83 -6.49 -1.64 8.13
CA HIS A 83 -7.47 -0.94 8.96
C HIS A 83 -8.48 -1.92 9.60
N LEU A 84 -8.89 -2.96 8.87
CA LEU A 84 -9.72 -4.05 9.41
C LEU A 84 -8.98 -4.86 10.49
N LEU A 85 -7.69 -5.11 10.30
CA LEU A 85 -6.83 -5.73 11.31
C LEU A 85 -6.59 -4.82 12.54
N GLY A 86 -7.00 -3.55 12.49
CA GLY A 86 -6.83 -2.59 13.58
C GLY A 86 -5.39 -2.05 13.69
N ILE A 87 -4.60 -2.20 12.63
CA ILE A 87 -3.28 -1.58 12.56
C ILE A 87 -3.50 -0.09 12.31
N PRO A 88 -2.97 0.80 13.17
CA PRO A 88 -3.14 2.23 13.00
C PRO A 88 -2.45 2.69 11.71
N LEU A 89 -3.24 3.24 10.80
CA LEU A 89 -2.77 3.87 9.55
C LEU A 89 -2.71 5.40 9.66
N ALA A 90 -3.07 5.92 10.84
CA ALA A 90 -2.90 7.32 11.22
C ALA A 90 -1.67 7.46 12.11
N PHE A 91 -0.83 8.45 11.79
CA PHE A 91 0.09 9.06 12.74
C PHE A 91 -0.62 10.20 13.46
#